data_AF-A0A6I1E255-F1
#
_entry.id   AF-A0A6I1E255-F1
#
_cell.length_a   1.000
_cell.length_b   1.000
_cell.length_c   1.000
_cell.angle_alpha   90.00
_cell.angle_beta   90.00
_cell.angle_gamma   90.00
#
_symmetry.space_group_name_H-M   'P 1'
#
loop_
_entity.id
_entity.type
_entity.pdbx_description
1 polymer ?
#
loop_
_entity_poly.entity_id
_entity_poly.type
_entity_poly.pdbx_seq_one_letter_code
_entity_poly.pdbx_strand_id
1 'polypeptide(L)'
;MSPKSITAKYRVTVLLEGLKNSEHIVANAVEMARTINATIDILQVKPAIDVVKRESQFSALDTIYKDDRKTRSKMQRLIQGIQKGEELPINYTLVYGNAKSTIKEHLVQEHPDIVVLGKRRSMLGLWGDGLADFVVSEANTNVLVMDEDHKFHTFKDLNLGFLGDEVQNKGLEIINDLKRESEKPMRLFRIKRHDTAHQPQSSWQKTVSYEFTEGSNAMDGLVSYVSRTNTELLCVPNKAHAKQLVRKSNVPIFVMA
;
A
#
# COMPACT_ATOMS: atom_id res chain seq x y z
N MET A 1 27.13 26.88 5.48
CA MET A 1 26.19 25.88 6.02
C MET A 1 26.22 24.70 5.07
N SER A 2 26.85 23.59 5.45
CA SER A 2 26.81 22.37 4.64
C SER A 2 25.38 21.82 4.64
N PRO A 3 24.86 21.33 3.50
CA PRO A 3 23.56 20.71 3.47
C PRO A 3 23.58 19.50 4.41
N LYS A 4 22.66 19.45 5.38
CA LYS A 4 22.40 18.24 6.16
C LYS A 4 21.98 17.17 5.15
N SER A 5 22.85 16.18 4.93
CA SER A 5 22.48 14.95 4.25
C SER A 5 21.42 14.25 5.10
N ILE A 6 20.14 14.46 4.79
CA ILE A 6 19.04 13.73 5.41
C ILE A 6 19.04 12.36 4.72
N THR A 7 19.65 11.37 5.36
CA THR A 7 19.52 9.98 4.91
C THR A 7 18.09 9.53 5.16
N ALA A 8 17.42 9.02 4.14
CA ALA A 8 16.08 8.45 4.27
C ALA A 8 16.10 7.22 5.19
N LYS A 9 15.06 7.08 6.00
CA LYS A 9 14.87 5.97 6.94
C LYS A 9 14.33 4.72 6.27
N TYR A 10 13.45 4.88 5.28
CA TYR A 10 12.79 3.78 4.58
C TYR A 10 12.82 3.96 3.07
N ARG A 11 12.52 2.89 2.33
CA ARG A 11 12.32 2.89 0.88
C ARG A 11 10.91 2.43 0.52
N VAL A 12 10.18 3.27 -0.19
CA VAL A 12 8.81 3.01 -0.65
C VAL A 12 8.82 2.72 -2.14
N THR A 13 8.30 1.56 -2.54
CA THR A 13 8.03 1.25 -3.95
C THR A 13 6.54 1.39 -4.24
N VAL A 14 6.18 2.20 -5.22
CA VAL A 14 4.81 2.32 -5.74
C VAL A 14 4.64 1.42 -6.96
N LEU A 15 3.68 0.50 -6.93
CA LEU A 15 3.37 -0.38 -8.06
C LEU A 15 2.14 0.13 -8.82
N LEU A 16 2.30 0.30 -10.13
CA LEU A 16 1.23 0.77 -11.01
C LEU A 16 1.03 -0.20 -12.19
N GLU A 17 -0.20 -0.70 -12.37
CA GLU A 17 -0.59 -1.45 -13.56
C GLU A 17 -1.01 -0.54 -14.74
N GLY A 18 -1.08 0.77 -14.50
CA GLY A 18 -1.52 1.75 -15.48
C GLY A 18 -1.52 3.16 -14.91
N LEU A 19 -1.86 4.14 -15.76
CA LEU A 19 -1.96 5.54 -15.34
C LEU A 19 -3.34 5.93 -14.84
N LYS A 20 -4.37 5.12 -15.12
CA LYS A 20 -5.73 5.39 -14.64
C LYS A 20 -5.70 5.35 -13.11
N ASN A 21 -6.19 6.40 -12.46
CA ASN A 21 -6.22 6.55 -11.00
C ASN A 21 -4.85 6.51 -10.28
N SER A 22 -3.74 6.55 -11.03
CA SER A 22 -2.38 6.55 -10.46
C SER A 22 -2.08 7.80 -9.63
N GLU A 23 -2.76 8.91 -9.90
CA GLU A 23 -2.56 10.18 -9.19
C GLU A 23 -2.79 10.04 -7.69
N HIS A 24 -3.88 9.39 -7.27
CA HIS A 24 -4.19 9.22 -5.85
C HIS A 24 -3.19 8.29 -5.16
N ILE A 25 -2.82 7.17 -5.81
CA ILE A 25 -1.85 6.21 -5.27
C ILE A 25 -0.50 6.89 -5.08
N VAL A 26 0.00 7.60 -6.10
CA VAL A 26 1.29 8.30 -6.02
C VAL A 26 1.23 9.43 -5.00
N ALA A 27 0.16 10.22 -4.95
CA ALA A 27 0.02 11.29 -3.98
C ALA A 27 0.01 10.77 -2.54
N ASN A 28 -0.72 9.68 -2.28
CA ASN A 28 -0.74 9.04 -0.96
C ASN A 28 0.64 8.47 -0.59
N ALA A 29 1.35 7.85 -1.53
CA ALA A 29 2.70 7.35 -1.29
C ALA A 29 3.68 8.48 -0.97
N VAL A 30 3.58 9.61 -1.68
CA VAL A 30 4.36 10.83 -1.41
C VAL A 30 4.09 11.37 -0.01
N GLU A 31 2.83 11.49 0.38
CA GLU A 31 2.47 11.97 1.71
C GLU A 31 2.93 11.02 2.83
N MET A 32 2.80 9.70 2.61
CA MET A 32 3.31 8.70 3.53
C MET A 32 4.82 8.79 3.68
N ALA A 33 5.57 8.83 2.57
CA ALA A 33 7.03 8.88 2.59
C ALA A 33 7.56 10.13 3.30
N ARG A 34 6.91 11.29 3.11
CA ARG A 34 7.22 12.50 3.88
C ARG A 34 7.04 12.29 5.38
N THR A 35 5.92 11.66 5.77
CA THR A 35 5.57 11.43 7.18
C THR A 35 6.57 10.53 7.89
N ILE A 36 7.11 9.53 7.19
CA ILE A 36 8.02 8.52 7.76
C ILE A 36 9.49 8.70 7.33
N ASN A 37 9.84 9.80 6.65
CA ASN A 37 11.17 10.06 6.09
C ASN A 37 11.67 8.93 5.16
N ALA A 38 10.97 8.68 4.04
CA ALA A 38 11.31 7.62 3.09
C ALA A 38 11.64 8.14 1.69
N THR A 39 12.43 7.39 0.91
CA THR A 39 12.53 7.59 -0.54
C THR A 39 11.36 6.94 -1.27
N ILE A 40 11.13 7.36 -2.51
CA ILE A 40 10.10 6.79 -3.38
C ILE A 40 10.67 6.38 -4.73
N ASP A 41 10.36 5.14 -5.10
CA ASP A 41 10.55 4.61 -6.44
C ASP A 41 9.21 4.13 -7.00
N ILE A 42 8.88 4.53 -8.22
CA ILE A 42 7.65 4.11 -8.90
C ILE A 42 8.02 3.07 -9.96
N LEU A 43 7.45 1.87 -9.85
CA LEU A 43 7.48 0.86 -10.89
C LEU A 43 6.11 0.80 -11.57
N GLN A 44 6.09 1.11 -12.86
CA GLN A 44 4.94 0.81 -13.71
C GLN A 44 5.27 -0.36 -14.63
N VAL A 45 4.41 -1.39 -14.61
CA VAL A 45 4.52 -2.52 -15.54
C VAL A 45 3.38 -2.45 -16.53
N LYS A 46 3.70 -2.58 -17.82
CA LYS A 46 2.72 -2.65 -18.92
C LYS A 46 2.89 -3.94 -19.72
N PRO A 47 1.82 -4.72 -19.95
CA PRO A 47 1.87 -5.82 -20.90
C PRO A 47 2.19 -5.32 -22.31
N ALA A 48 3.15 -5.95 -23.00
CA ALA A 48 3.47 -5.59 -24.38
C ALA A 48 2.26 -5.82 -25.33
N ILE A 49 1.41 -6.81 -25.01
CA ILE A 49 0.21 -7.15 -25.78
C ILE A 49 -0.86 -6.05 -25.76
N ASP A 50 -0.84 -5.16 -24.75
CA ASP A 50 -1.80 -4.05 -24.66
C ASP A 50 -1.48 -2.91 -25.62
N VAL A 51 -0.26 -2.91 -26.18
CA VAL A 51 0.28 -1.84 -27.02
C VAL A 51 0.47 -2.30 -28.45
N VAL A 52 0.92 -3.54 -28.66
CA VAL A 52 1.21 -4.09 -29.97
C VAL A 52 -0.07 -4.60 -30.64
N LYS A 53 -0.41 -4.04 -31.81
CA LYS A 53 -1.43 -4.59 -32.71
C LYS A 53 -0.83 -5.70 -33.58
N ARG A 54 -1.66 -6.56 -34.17
CA ARG A 54 -1.24 -7.67 -35.06
C ARG A 54 -0.52 -7.14 -36.31
N GLU A 55 0.77 -6.83 -36.16
CA GLU A 55 1.64 -6.23 -37.18
C GLU A 55 3.03 -6.91 -37.14
N SER A 56 3.94 -6.49 -38.03
CA SER A 56 5.32 -7.00 -38.08
C SER A 56 6.11 -6.66 -36.80
N GLN A 57 7.17 -7.42 -36.51
CA GLN A 57 8.01 -7.22 -35.31
C GLN A 57 8.63 -5.81 -35.23
N PHE A 58 9.03 -5.23 -36.37
CA PHE A 58 9.56 -3.86 -36.42
C PHE A 58 8.51 -2.80 -36.09
N SER A 59 7.28 -2.97 -36.59
CA SER A 59 6.17 -2.07 -36.26
C SER A 59 5.77 -2.18 -34.78
N ALA A 60 5.85 -3.38 -34.23
CA ALA A 60 5.64 -3.63 -32.80
C ALA A 60 6.66 -2.86 -31.94
N LEU A 61 7.95 -2.91 -32.29
CA LEU A 61 9.01 -2.17 -31.58
C LEU A 61 8.79 -0.65 -31.64
N ASP A 62 8.51 -0.09 -32.81
CA ASP A 62 8.24 1.35 -32.96
C ASP A 62 7.02 1.79 -32.15
N THR A 63 5.96 0.97 -32.12
CA THR A 63 4.76 1.23 -31.31
C THR A 63 5.07 1.24 -29.82
N ILE A 64 5.87 0.29 -29.34
CA ILE A 64 6.31 0.23 -27.94
C ILE A 64 7.14 1.47 -27.59
N TYR A 65 8.10 1.89 -28.43
CA TYR A 65 8.91 3.09 -28.17
C TYR A 65 8.08 4.38 -28.12
N LYS A 66 7.09 4.51 -29.01
CA LYS A 66 6.17 5.66 -28.99
C LYS A 66 5.32 5.69 -27.72
N ASP A 67 4.80 4.54 -27.31
CA ASP A 67 4.03 4.41 -26.08
C ASP A 67 4.88 4.65 -24.82
N ASP A 68 6.14 4.19 -24.81
CA ASP A 68 7.09 4.41 -23.70
C ASP A 68 7.31 5.90 -23.49
N ARG A 69 7.70 6.63 -24.55
CA ARG A 69 7.92 8.08 -24.49
C ARG A 69 6.68 8.82 -24.00
N LYS A 70 5.50 8.45 -24.51
CA LYS A 70 4.22 9.06 -24.12
C LYS A 70 3.88 8.77 -22.66
N THR A 71 4.09 7.54 -22.19
CA THR A 71 3.79 7.11 -20.83
C THR A 71 4.72 7.81 -19.83
N ARG A 72 6.04 7.83 -20.11
CA ARG A 72 7.03 8.57 -19.31
C ARG A 72 6.70 10.05 -19.20
N SER A 73 6.37 10.70 -20.33
CA SER A 73 6.00 12.12 -20.34
C SER A 73 4.73 12.43 -19.55
N LYS A 74 3.78 11.48 -19.47
CA LYS A 74 2.58 11.64 -18.62
C LYS A 74 2.92 11.47 -17.15
N MET A 75 3.72 10.46 -16.80
CA MET A 75 4.14 10.22 -15.43
C MET A 75 4.98 11.39 -14.89
N GLN A 76 5.92 11.91 -15.67
CA GLN A 76 6.72 13.08 -15.27
C GLN A 76 5.84 14.28 -14.94
N ARG A 77 4.81 14.56 -15.74
CA ARG A 77 3.85 15.63 -15.47
C ARG A 77 3.04 15.38 -14.19
N LEU A 78 2.64 14.15 -13.94
CA LEU A 78 1.95 13.75 -12.71
C LEU A 78 2.85 13.96 -11.49
N ILE A 79 4.09 13.47 -11.54
CA ILE A 79 5.10 13.63 -10.48
C ILE A 79 5.35 15.11 -10.20
N GLN A 80 5.59 15.92 -11.24
CA GLN A 80 5.78 17.38 -11.11
C GLN A 80 4.56 18.07 -10.50
N GLY A 81 3.35 17.62 -10.84
CA GLY A 81 2.10 18.14 -10.28
C GLY A 81 1.96 17.87 -8.78
N ILE A 82 2.46 16.73 -8.31
CA ILE A 82 2.41 16.30 -6.90
C ILE A 82 3.53 16.96 -6.06
N GLN A 83 4.71 17.17 -6.66
CA GLN A 83 5.89 17.69 -5.96
C GLN A 83 5.87 19.19 -5.66
N LYS A 84 4.84 19.96 -6.07
CA LYS A 84 4.81 21.44 -5.98
C LYS A 84 5.28 21.98 -4.61
N GLY A 85 6.56 22.32 -4.51
CA GLY A 85 7.17 22.99 -3.35
C GLY A 85 8.23 22.21 -2.56
N GLU A 86 8.46 20.92 -2.79
CA GLU A 86 9.40 20.13 -1.97
C GLU A 86 10.24 19.10 -2.74
N GLU A 87 11.50 18.96 -2.34
CA GLU A 87 12.51 18.06 -2.92
C GLU A 87 12.45 16.64 -2.34
N LEU A 88 11.34 15.92 -2.58
CA LEU A 88 11.35 14.46 -2.42
C LEU A 88 11.68 13.84 -3.79
N PRO A 89 12.90 13.32 -4.03
CA PRO A 89 13.22 12.68 -5.30
C PRO A 89 12.32 11.45 -5.50
N ILE A 90 11.69 11.38 -6.67
CA ILE A 90 10.82 10.27 -7.08
C ILE A 90 11.41 9.68 -8.35
N ASN A 91 11.96 8.47 -8.25
CA ASN A 91 12.41 7.75 -9.45
C ASN A 91 11.23 7.05 -10.11
N TYR A 92 11.29 6.93 -11.43
CA TYR A 92 10.25 6.27 -12.20
C TYR A 92 10.84 5.28 -13.22
N THR A 93 10.40 4.03 -13.09
CA THR A 93 10.75 2.92 -13.97
C THR A 93 9.50 2.42 -14.67
N LEU A 94 9.56 2.38 -16.01
CA LEU A 94 8.54 1.77 -16.86
C LEU A 94 9.14 0.51 -17.50
N VAL A 95 8.48 -0.62 -17.28
CA VAL A 95 8.88 -1.93 -17.83
C VAL A 95 7.74 -2.51 -18.65
N TYR A 96 8.06 -3.03 -19.84
CA TYR A 96 7.13 -3.80 -20.65
C TYR A 96 7.34 -5.29 -20.39
N GLY A 97 6.30 -6.00 -19.92
CA GLY A 97 6.45 -7.40 -19.52
C GLY A 97 5.24 -7.98 -18.80
N ASN A 98 5.43 -9.15 -18.19
CA ASN A 98 4.43 -9.77 -17.33
C ASN A 98 4.46 -9.12 -15.94
N ALA A 99 3.33 -8.54 -15.51
CA ALA A 99 3.23 -7.81 -14.25
C ALA A 99 3.76 -8.62 -13.04
N LYS A 100 3.33 -9.88 -12.89
CA LYS A 100 3.68 -10.69 -11.72
C LYS A 100 5.16 -11.04 -11.67
N SER A 101 5.76 -11.48 -12.78
CA SER A 101 7.19 -11.82 -12.79
C SER A 101 8.06 -10.58 -12.60
N THR A 102 7.77 -9.48 -13.32
CA THR A 102 8.52 -8.22 -13.20
C THR A 102 8.44 -7.64 -11.79
N ILE A 103 7.25 -7.65 -11.16
CA ILE A 103 7.08 -7.17 -9.80
C ILE A 103 7.86 -8.06 -8.83
N LYS A 104 7.78 -9.38 -8.97
CA LYS A 104 8.55 -10.31 -8.12
C LYS A 104 10.06 -10.06 -8.20
N GLU A 105 10.59 -9.92 -9.42
CA GLU A 105 12.00 -9.61 -9.65
C GLU A 105 12.40 -8.28 -9.02
N HIS A 106 11.59 -7.23 -9.22
CA HIS A 106 11.85 -5.92 -8.64
C HIS A 106 11.84 -5.92 -7.11
N LEU A 107 10.88 -6.61 -6.47
CA LEU A 107 10.84 -6.72 -5.00
C LEU A 107 12.06 -7.45 -4.43
N VAL A 108 12.62 -8.41 -5.17
CA VAL A 108 13.85 -9.11 -4.80
C VAL A 108 15.09 -8.25 -5.02
N GLN A 109 15.15 -7.45 -6.08
CA GLN A 109 16.31 -6.63 -6.41
C GLN A 109 16.38 -5.37 -5.54
N GLU A 110 15.27 -4.65 -5.42
CA GLU A 110 15.24 -3.36 -4.75
C GLU A 110 15.06 -3.48 -3.25
N HIS A 111 14.52 -4.60 -2.73
CA HIS A 111 14.28 -4.80 -1.29
C HIS A 111 13.57 -3.63 -0.58
N PRO A 112 12.44 -3.12 -1.09
CA PRO A 112 11.75 -1.99 -0.45
C PRO A 112 11.28 -2.35 0.96
N ASP A 113 11.16 -1.35 1.82
CA ASP A 113 10.60 -1.49 3.17
C ASP A 113 9.06 -1.46 3.15
N ILE A 114 8.49 -0.80 2.14
CA ILE A 114 7.06 -0.65 1.93
C ILE A 114 6.73 -0.69 0.44
N VAL A 115 5.72 -1.48 0.09
CA VAL A 115 5.11 -1.50 -1.24
C VAL A 115 3.74 -0.85 -1.17
N VAL A 116 3.48 0.13 -2.02
CA VAL A 116 2.19 0.82 -2.11
C VAL A 116 1.52 0.47 -3.44
N LEU A 117 0.28 0.02 -3.39
CA LEU A 117 -0.51 -0.27 -4.58
C LEU A 117 -2.00 -0.01 -4.39
N GLY A 118 -2.64 0.34 -5.49
CA GLY A 118 -4.08 0.44 -5.57
C GLY A 118 -4.73 -0.92 -5.73
N LYS A 119 -5.99 -1.02 -5.30
CA LYS A 119 -6.92 -2.08 -5.68
C LYS A 119 -8.16 -1.50 -6.34
N ARG A 120 -8.76 -2.23 -7.27
CA ARG A 120 -10.04 -1.86 -7.87
C ARG A 120 -11.19 -2.23 -6.95
N ARG A 121 -12.12 -1.29 -6.72
CA ARG A 121 -13.41 -1.60 -6.08
C ARG A 121 -14.19 -2.57 -6.94
N SER A 122 -14.61 -3.69 -6.36
CA SER A 122 -15.52 -4.62 -7.04
C SER A 122 -16.94 -4.04 -7.01
N MET A 123 -17.45 -3.56 -8.16
CA MET A 123 -18.83 -3.07 -8.26
C MET A 123 -19.89 -4.19 -8.30
N LEU A 124 -19.50 -5.45 -8.52
CA LEU A 124 -20.42 -6.58 -8.78
C LEU A 124 -20.06 -7.87 -8.03
N GLY A 125 -19.30 -7.79 -6.95
CA GLY A 125 -18.94 -9.00 -6.20
C GLY A 125 -18.01 -9.96 -6.96
N LEU A 126 -17.39 -9.50 -8.06
CA LEU A 126 -16.30 -10.18 -8.76
C LEU A 126 -14.97 -9.57 -8.31
N TRP A 127 -14.24 -10.30 -7.48
CA TRP A 127 -13.07 -9.82 -6.76
C TRP A 127 -11.87 -10.28 -7.57
N GLY A 128 -11.52 -9.45 -8.54
CA GLY A 128 -10.55 -9.77 -9.58
C GLY A 128 -9.23 -9.03 -9.43
N ASP A 129 -8.89 -8.53 -8.23
CA ASP A 129 -7.60 -7.87 -8.05
C ASP A 129 -6.47 -8.88 -7.84
N GLY A 130 -6.16 -9.58 -8.93
CA GLY A 130 -5.14 -10.60 -8.97
C GLY A 130 -3.73 -10.05 -8.71
N LEU A 131 -3.52 -8.73 -8.77
CA LEU A 131 -2.24 -8.13 -8.42
C LEU A 131 -2.14 -7.79 -6.94
N ALA A 132 -3.13 -7.10 -6.36
CA ALA A 132 -3.10 -6.81 -4.91
C ALA A 132 -2.98 -8.11 -4.10
N ASP A 133 -3.75 -9.13 -4.47
CA ASP A 133 -3.65 -10.46 -3.86
C ASP A 133 -2.28 -11.10 -4.06
N PHE A 134 -1.70 -10.99 -5.26
CA PHE A 134 -0.39 -11.54 -5.58
C PHE A 134 0.72 -10.87 -4.76
N VAL A 135 0.73 -9.54 -4.69
CA VAL A 135 1.75 -8.79 -3.94
C VAL A 135 1.65 -9.09 -2.44
N VAL A 136 0.44 -9.09 -1.86
CA VAL A 136 0.23 -9.45 -0.45
C VAL A 136 0.67 -10.90 -0.16
N SER A 137 0.60 -11.79 -1.15
CA SER A 137 1.06 -13.18 -1.02
C SER A 137 2.58 -13.30 -1.03
N GLU A 138 3.23 -12.65 -2.01
CA GLU A 138 4.62 -12.90 -2.35
C GLU A 138 5.59 -11.93 -1.66
N ALA A 139 5.16 -10.72 -1.32
CA ALA A 139 6.04 -9.70 -0.78
C ALA A 139 6.47 -10.04 0.65
N ASN A 140 7.77 -10.10 0.90
CA ASN A 140 8.36 -10.24 2.25
C ASN A 140 8.60 -8.89 2.93
N THR A 141 7.87 -7.87 2.50
CA THR A 141 7.96 -6.49 2.96
C THR A 141 6.57 -5.96 3.28
N ASN A 142 6.49 -4.80 3.94
CA ASN A 142 5.21 -4.22 4.30
C ASN A 142 4.45 -3.80 3.04
N VAL A 143 3.13 -3.94 3.03
CA VAL A 143 2.30 -3.65 1.85
C VAL A 143 1.13 -2.75 2.26
N LEU A 144 1.06 -1.55 1.68
CA LEU A 144 -0.09 -0.67 1.78
C LEU A 144 -1.00 -0.87 0.56
N VAL A 145 -2.19 -1.40 0.80
CA VAL A 145 -3.24 -1.54 -0.21
C VAL A 145 -4.37 -0.56 0.06
N MET A 146 -4.76 0.21 -0.95
CA MET A 146 -5.85 1.18 -0.88
C MET A 146 -6.72 1.10 -2.13
N ASP A 147 -7.97 1.53 -2.08
CA ASP A 147 -8.74 1.67 -3.33
C ASP A 147 -8.08 2.71 -4.25
N GLU A 148 -8.14 2.48 -5.57
CA GLU A 148 -7.56 3.38 -6.58
C GLU A 148 -8.06 4.84 -6.47
N ASP A 149 -9.26 5.07 -5.93
CA ASP A 149 -9.87 6.40 -5.73
C ASP A 149 -9.72 6.91 -4.29
N HIS A 150 -9.07 6.16 -3.40
CA HIS A 150 -8.87 6.59 -2.02
C HIS A 150 -7.83 7.71 -1.95
N LYS A 151 -8.15 8.78 -1.24
CA LYS A 151 -7.23 9.90 -1.00
C LYS A 151 -7.14 10.18 0.50
N PHE A 152 -5.94 10.00 1.04
CA PHE A 152 -5.65 10.45 2.38
C PHE A 152 -5.50 11.97 2.39
N HIS A 153 -6.01 12.61 3.44
CA HIS A 153 -5.73 14.03 3.65
C HIS A 153 -4.30 14.23 4.16
N THR A 154 -3.89 13.43 5.14
CA THR A 154 -2.53 13.38 5.69
C THR A 154 -2.28 12.02 6.34
N PHE A 155 -1.02 11.61 6.43
CA PHE A 155 -0.61 10.43 7.20
C PHE A 155 -0.22 10.74 8.65
N LYS A 156 -0.12 12.03 9.03
CA LYS A 156 0.36 12.48 10.34
C LYS A 156 -0.65 12.32 11.48
N ASP A 157 -1.94 12.33 11.17
CA ASP A 157 -3.03 12.29 12.16
C ASP A 157 -4.12 11.28 11.78
N LEU A 158 -3.72 10.06 11.41
CA LEU A 158 -4.65 9.00 11.03
C LEU A 158 -5.35 8.37 12.22
N ASN A 159 -6.64 8.05 12.06
CA ASN A 159 -7.33 7.09 12.90
C ASN A 159 -6.82 5.66 12.61
N LEU A 160 -5.71 5.30 13.23
CA LEU A 160 -5.09 3.98 13.05
C LEU A 160 -5.88 2.87 13.77
N GLY A 161 -6.05 1.76 13.06
CA GLY A 161 -6.52 0.49 13.58
C GLY A 161 -5.41 -0.56 13.55
N PHE A 162 -5.45 -1.52 14.46
CA PHE A 162 -4.53 -2.65 14.50
C PHE A 162 -5.30 -3.94 14.77
N LEU A 163 -5.02 -4.99 13.99
CA LEU A 163 -5.64 -6.31 14.16
C LEU A 163 -4.76 -7.23 15.02
N GLY A 164 -5.31 -7.73 16.13
CA GLY A 164 -4.68 -8.75 16.97
C GLY A 164 -4.02 -8.21 18.24
N ASP A 165 -3.23 -9.07 18.87
CA ASP A 165 -2.69 -8.88 20.22
C ASP A 165 -1.19 -8.57 20.26
N GLU A 166 -0.47 -8.96 19.21
CA GLU A 166 0.99 -8.93 19.19
C GLU A 166 1.53 -7.75 18.39
N VAL A 167 2.50 -7.09 18.99
CA VAL A 167 3.14 -5.90 18.46
C VAL A 167 4.58 -6.21 17.98
N GLN A 168 5.05 -7.46 18.06
CA GLN A 168 6.44 -7.82 17.75
C GLN A 168 6.68 -8.07 16.25
N ASN A 169 6.59 -7.05 15.40
CA ASN A 169 6.90 -7.19 13.96
C ASN A 169 7.74 -6.02 13.44
N LYS A 170 8.52 -6.25 12.37
CA LYS A 170 9.35 -5.21 11.71
C LYS A 170 8.50 -4.02 11.24
N GLY A 171 7.25 -4.26 10.85
CA GLY A 171 6.32 -3.18 10.50
C GLY A 171 5.97 -2.24 11.65
N LEU A 172 6.26 -2.57 12.91
CA LEU A 172 5.87 -1.76 14.06
C LEU A 172 6.54 -0.37 14.03
N GLU A 173 7.80 -0.31 13.62
CA GLU A 173 8.53 0.95 13.62
C GLU A 173 7.87 1.97 12.67
N ILE A 174 7.38 1.50 11.52
CA ILE A 174 6.62 2.32 10.57
C ILE A 174 5.32 2.80 11.20
N ILE A 175 4.60 1.93 11.94
CA ILE A 175 3.37 2.33 12.63
C ILE A 175 3.67 3.36 13.73
N ASN A 176 4.78 3.23 14.45
CA ASN A 176 5.21 4.20 15.45
C ASN A 176 5.50 5.55 14.78
N ASP A 177 6.16 5.56 13.62
CA ASP A 177 6.45 6.79 12.88
C ASP A 177 5.18 7.44 12.30
N LEU A 178 4.21 6.65 11.84
CA LEU A 178 2.90 7.15 11.42
C LEU A 178 2.10 7.74 12.59
N LYS A 179 2.25 7.19 13.79
CA LYS A 179 1.57 7.67 15.00
C LYS A 179 2.28 8.83 15.69
N ARG A 180 3.56 9.08 15.38
CA ARG A 180 4.46 9.97 16.13
C ARG A 180 3.89 11.36 16.39
N GLU A 181 3.12 11.90 15.44
CA GLU A 181 2.53 13.25 15.51
C GLU A 181 1.03 13.24 15.90
N SER A 182 0.41 12.07 16.09
CA SER A 182 -1.01 11.93 16.40
C SER A 182 -1.26 11.65 17.88
N GLU A 183 -2.20 12.39 18.47
CA GLU A 183 -2.70 12.13 19.83
C GLU A 183 -3.86 11.12 19.86
N LYS A 184 -4.35 10.67 18.70
CA LYS A 184 -5.51 9.78 18.59
C LYS A 184 -5.22 8.40 19.19
N PRO A 185 -6.19 7.79 19.88
CA PRO A 185 -6.03 6.44 20.40
C PRO A 185 -5.92 5.42 19.26
N MET A 186 -5.09 4.39 19.45
CA MET A 186 -5.03 3.25 18.54
C MET A 186 -6.29 2.40 18.73
N ARG A 187 -7.00 2.08 17.65
CA ARG A 187 -8.14 1.15 17.70
C ARG A 187 -7.63 -0.29 17.58
N LEU A 188 -7.89 -1.13 18.56
CA LEU A 188 -7.48 -2.54 18.56
C LEU A 188 -8.67 -3.41 18.22
N PHE A 189 -8.56 -4.21 17.17
CA PHE A 189 -9.59 -5.16 16.74
C PHE A 189 -9.09 -6.58 17.02
N ARG A 190 -9.89 -7.39 17.72
CA ARG A 190 -9.51 -8.74 18.17
C ARG A 190 -10.58 -9.76 17.84
N ILE A 191 -10.18 -10.91 17.32
CA ILE A 191 -11.07 -12.07 17.20
C ILE A 191 -10.70 -13.04 18.32
N LYS A 192 -11.56 -13.17 19.33
CA LYS A 192 -11.37 -14.07 20.46
C LYS A 192 -11.45 -15.52 20.01
N ARG A 193 -10.37 -16.27 20.20
CA ARG A 193 -10.41 -17.74 20.19
C ARG A 193 -10.86 -18.23 21.57
N HIS A 194 -11.57 -19.35 21.60
CA HIS A 194 -12.20 -19.87 22.81
C HIS A 194 -11.23 -20.23 23.97
N ASP A 195 -9.92 -20.37 23.72
CA ASP A 195 -8.96 -20.95 24.68
C ASP A 195 -7.88 -20.01 25.22
N THR A 196 -7.89 -18.70 24.90
CA THR A 196 -6.83 -17.79 25.35
C THR A 196 -7.34 -16.79 26.38
N ALA A 197 -7.15 -17.10 27.66
CA ALA A 197 -7.16 -16.13 28.75
C ALA A 197 -5.86 -15.28 28.70
N HIS A 198 -5.62 -14.59 27.59
CA HIS A 198 -4.52 -13.64 27.50
C HIS A 198 -5.06 -12.24 27.80
N GLN A 199 -4.56 -11.62 28.87
CA GLN A 199 -4.73 -10.19 29.04
C GLN A 199 -3.84 -9.47 28.02
N PRO A 200 -4.40 -8.59 27.18
CA PRO A 200 -3.62 -7.92 26.16
C PRO A 200 -2.68 -6.91 26.80
N GLN A 201 -1.38 -7.17 26.74
CA GLN A 201 -0.37 -6.16 27.04
C GLN A 201 -0.18 -5.28 25.80
N SER A 202 -0.97 -4.22 25.69
CA SER A 202 -0.76 -3.22 24.65
C SER A 202 0.47 -2.38 24.96
N SER A 203 1.43 -2.32 24.03
CA SER A 203 2.54 -1.36 24.08
C SER A 203 2.12 0.07 23.71
N TRP A 204 0.86 0.29 23.33
CA TRP A 204 0.34 1.59 22.91
C TRP A 204 -0.18 2.39 24.11
N GLN A 205 0.29 3.63 24.27
CA GLN A 205 -0.06 4.50 25.41
C GLN A 205 -1.57 4.79 25.54
N LYS A 206 -2.32 4.86 24.43
CA LYS A 206 -3.77 5.09 24.40
C LYS A 206 -4.42 4.14 23.39
N THR A 207 -5.38 3.33 23.84
CA THR A 207 -6.09 2.36 23.00
C THR A 207 -7.59 2.32 23.25
N VAL A 208 -8.35 1.98 22.22
CA VAL A 208 -9.77 1.61 22.29
C VAL A 208 -9.91 0.23 21.68
N SER A 209 -10.42 -0.75 22.44
CA SER A 209 -10.45 -2.15 22.02
C SER A 209 -11.85 -2.60 21.60
N TYR A 210 -11.92 -3.38 20.53
CA TYR A 210 -13.12 -4.00 19.98
C TYR A 210 -12.88 -5.51 19.85
N GLU A 211 -13.78 -6.30 20.41
CA GLU A 211 -13.65 -7.75 20.47
C GLU A 211 -14.78 -8.42 19.69
N PHE A 212 -14.42 -9.40 18.87
CA PHE A 212 -15.31 -10.19 18.04
C PHE A 212 -15.18 -11.65 18.46
N THR A 213 -16.30 -12.36 18.59
CA THR A 213 -16.29 -13.81 18.82
C THR A 213 -15.90 -14.52 17.54
N GLU A 214 -15.02 -15.53 17.62
CA GLU A 214 -14.71 -16.41 16.51
C GLU A 214 -15.98 -17.09 15.96
N GLY A 215 -16.07 -17.18 14.63
CA GLY A 215 -17.24 -17.71 13.94
C GLY A 215 -17.23 -17.34 12.46
N SER A 216 -18.15 -17.93 11.69
CA SER A 216 -18.24 -17.75 10.23
C SER A 216 -18.39 -16.28 9.80
N ASN A 217 -19.01 -15.45 10.66
CA ASN A 217 -19.27 -14.03 10.39
C ASN A 217 -18.29 -13.07 11.08
N ALA A 218 -17.28 -13.57 11.81
CA ALA A 218 -16.37 -12.73 12.59
C ALA A 218 -15.65 -11.69 11.73
N MET A 219 -15.19 -12.10 10.54
CA MET A 219 -14.50 -11.22 9.60
C MET A 219 -15.41 -10.13 9.01
N ASP A 220 -16.67 -10.44 8.73
CA ASP A 220 -17.62 -9.47 8.20
C ASP A 220 -18.03 -8.45 9.27
N GLY A 221 -18.23 -8.92 10.51
CA GLY A 221 -18.42 -8.05 11.67
C GLY A 221 -17.24 -7.10 11.86
N LEU A 222 -16.01 -7.62 11.80
CA LEU A 222 -14.79 -6.84 11.93
C LEU A 222 -14.69 -5.75 10.85
N VAL A 223 -14.84 -6.11 9.58
CA VAL A 223 -14.79 -5.15 8.46
C VAL A 223 -15.85 -4.05 8.60
N SER A 224 -17.06 -4.42 9.03
CA SER A 224 -18.13 -3.45 9.28
C SER A 224 -17.75 -2.46 10.39
N TYR A 225 -17.20 -2.95 11.49
CA TYR A 225 -16.82 -2.12 12.63
C TYR A 225 -15.59 -1.24 12.36
N VAL A 226 -14.61 -1.72 11.59
CA VAL A 226 -13.48 -0.91 11.13
C VAL A 226 -13.99 0.34 10.42
N SER A 227 -14.98 0.18 9.53
CA SER A 227 -15.62 1.30 8.82
C SER A 227 -16.43 2.19 9.75
N ARG A 228 -17.27 1.62 10.62
CA ARG A 228 -18.16 2.36 11.56
C ARG A 228 -17.40 3.21 12.58
N THR A 229 -16.19 2.79 12.94
CA THR A 229 -15.37 3.48 13.95
C THR A 229 -14.50 4.58 13.35
N ASN A 230 -14.69 4.92 12.07
CA ASN A 230 -13.90 5.88 11.32
C ASN A 230 -12.40 5.54 11.35
N THR A 231 -12.06 4.26 11.20
CA THR A 231 -10.68 3.82 11.03
C THR A 231 -10.25 4.18 9.61
N GLU A 232 -9.14 4.92 9.47
CA GLU A 232 -8.63 5.40 8.17
C GLU A 232 -7.58 4.46 7.59
N LEU A 233 -6.86 3.72 8.44
CA LEU A 233 -5.88 2.72 8.03
C LEU A 233 -5.87 1.57 9.03
N LEU A 234 -6.10 0.34 8.54
CA LEU A 234 -6.04 -0.88 9.36
C LEU A 234 -4.71 -1.60 9.17
N CYS A 235 -3.94 -1.72 10.25
CA CYS A 235 -2.67 -2.45 10.29
C CYS A 235 -2.93 -3.93 10.59
N VAL A 236 -2.37 -4.81 9.76
CA VAL A 236 -2.60 -6.25 9.81
C VAL A 236 -1.26 -6.98 9.91
N PRO A 237 -0.90 -7.50 11.09
CA PRO A 237 0.38 -8.21 11.29
C PRO A 237 0.42 -9.58 10.63
N ASN A 238 -0.73 -10.22 10.41
CA ASN A 238 -0.80 -11.59 9.93
C ASN A 238 -1.27 -11.67 8.47
N LYS A 239 -0.38 -12.15 7.59
CA LYS A 239 -0.68 -12.36 6.16
C LYS A 239 -1.85 -13.31 5.88
N ALA A 240 -2.14 -14.26 6.79
CA ALA A 240 -3.26 -15.18 6.64
C ALA A 240 -4.61 -14.45 6.62
N HIS A 241 -4.77 -13.40 7.45
CA HIS A 241 -5.97 -12.56 7.46
C HIS A 241 -5.91 -11.43 6.43
N ALA A 242 -4.70 -11.02 6.04
CA ALA A 242 -4.48 -9.88 5.15
C ALA A 242 -5.21 -10.00 3.81
N LYS A 243 -5.15 -11.16 3.13
CA LYS A 243 -5.81 -11.34 1.83
C LYS A 243 -7.31 -11.11 1.92
N GLN A 244 -7.96 -11.75 2.90
CA GLN A 244 -9.40 -11.62 3.10
C GLN A 244 -9.78 -10.18 3.45
N LEU A 245 -8.97 -9.46 4.22
CA LEU A 245 -9.19 -8.06 4.57
C LEU A 245 -8.99 -7.10 3.41
N VAL A 246 -7.90 -7.26 2.64
CA VAL A 246 -7.63 -6.46 1.43
C VAL A 246 -8.77 -6.59 0.44
N ARG A 247 -9.28 -7.81 0.31
CA ARG A 247 -10.48 -8.13 -0.45
C ARG A 247 -11.69 -7.38 0.13
N LYS A 248 -12.02 -7.61 1.40
CA LYS A 248 -13.33 -7.24 1.99
C LYS A 248 -13.45 -5.79 2.45
N SER A 249 -12.35 -5.14 2.74
CA SER A 249 -12.32 -3.82 3.34
C SER A 249 -12.41 -2.70 2.30
N ASN A 250 -13.23 -1.70 2.60
CA ASN A 250 -13.21 -0.40 1.93
C ASN A 250 -12.22 0.58 2.62
N VAL A 251 -11.72 0.20 3.79
CA VAL A 251 -10.65 0.92 4.50
C VAL A 251 -9.30 0.40 3.99
N PRO A 252 -8.34 1.29 3.68
CA PRO A 252 -6.97 0.90 3.35
C PRO A 252 -6.36 -0.05 4.38
N ILE A 253 -5.59 -1.02 3.89
CA ILE A 253 -4.97 -2.07 4.69
C ILE A 253 -3.45 -1.94 4.60
N PHE A 254 -2.79 -1.84 5.75
CA PHE A 254 -1.33 -1.95 5.86
C PHE A 254 -0.97 -3.34 6.36
N VAL A 255 -0.52 -4.21 5.46
CA VAL A 255 -0.05 -5.56 5.78
C VAL A 255 1.39 -5.48 6.25
N MET A 256 1.68 -5.98 7.43
CA MET A 256 3.03 -5.94 7.99
C MET A 256 3.81 -7.21 7.60
N ALA A 257 5.11 -7.06 7.39
CA ALA A 257 6.04 -8.16 7.14
C ALA A 257 6.59 -8.79 8.42
#